data_AF-A0A914G833-F1
#
_entry.id   AF-A0A914G833-F1
#
_cell.length_a   1.000
_cell.length_b   1.000
_cell.length_c   1.000
_cell.angle_alpha   90.00
_cell.angle_beta   90.00
_cell.angle_gamma   90.00
#
_symmetry.space_group_name_H-M   'P 1'
#
loop_
_entity.id
_entity.type
_entity.pdbx_description
1 polymer ?
#
loop_
_entity_poly.entity_id
_entity_poly.type
_entity_poly.pdbx_seq_one_letter_code
_entity_poly.pdbx_strand_id
1 'polypeptide(L)'
;MWKNEGCPDWLSTRPERDVKSYQRKPLPSYNPNKIDLGNDALNRLWSQSSDNLSACRDPKRNFVPKLDEVVSDALDHADPEQGVEDEYSCYNNEIWQWKFSRLLLTEGENFLAIQSTPAARKPCPEFSDVLKKGVFSIALNHKNEGMRERGKNISQKSE
;
A
#
# COMPACT_ATOMS: atom_id res chain seq x y z
N MET A 1 11.19 50.36 81.74
CA MET A 1 10.91 48.99 81.25
C MET A 1 10.82 49.05 79.73
N TRP A 2 11.74 48.37 79.04
CA TRP A 2 11.93 48.39 77.57
C TRP A 2 10.86 47.65 76.74
N LYS A 3 9.82 47.11 77.37
CA LYS A 3 8.74 46.34 76.72
C LYS A 3 7.47 47.16 76.44
N ASN A 4 7.48 48.47 76.73
CA ASN A 4 6.30 49.34 76.63
C ASN A 4 6.23 50.15 75.32
N GLU A 5 7.26 50.11 74.47
CA GLU A 5 7.15 50.64 73.12
C GLU A 5 6.60 49.53 72.24
N GLY A 6 5.30 49.65 71.95
CA GLY A 6 4.50 48.67 71.23
C GLY A 6 5.18 48.16 69.96
N CYS A 7 4.98 46.86 69.73
CA CYS A 7 5.45 46.11 68.57
C CYS A 7 5.53 47.00 67.30
N PRO A 8 6.72 47.13 66.68
CA PRO A 8 6.84 47.87 65.42
C PRO A 8 5.85 47.30 64.40
N ASP A 9 5.12 48.16 63.70
CA ASP A 9 4.25 47.71 62.61
C ASP A 9 5.11 47.28 61.41
N TRP A 10 5.40 45.97 61.36
CA TRP A 10 6.19 45.33 60.30
C TRP A 10 5.49 45.38 58.93
N LEU A 11 4.20 45.71 58.88
CA LEU A 11 3.46 45.87 57.63
C LEU A 11 3.65 47.27 57.04
N SER A 12 3.72 48.32 57.87
CA SER A 12 4.01 49.70 57.43
C SER A 12 5.45 49.90 56.95
N THR A 13 6.41 49.12 57.47
CA THR A 13 7.83 49.20 57.06
C THR A 13 8.15 48.36 55.82
N ARG A 14 7.16 47.68 55.24
CA ARG A 14 7.37 46.91 54.02
C ARG A 14 7.66 47.88 52.87
N PRO A 15 8.84 47.84 52.22
CA PRO A 15 9.06 48.65 51.03
C PRO A 15 8.02 48.23 49.98
N GLU A 16 7.36 49.21 49.36
CA GLU A 16 6.51 49.00 48.19
C GLU A 16 7.37 48.38 47.10
N ARG A 17 7.40 47.05 47.05
CA ARG A 17 8.01 46.33 45.96
C ARG A 17 7.05 46.45 44.79
N ASP A 18 7.51 46.96 43.66
CA ASP A 18 6.80 46.84 42.38
C ASP A 18 6.52 45.36 42.12
N VAL A 19 5.33 44.90 42.54
CA VAL A 19 4.86 43.56 42.27
C VAL A 19 4.50 43.55 40.81
N LYS A 20 5.47 43.15 39.97
CA LYS A 20 5.20 42.88 38.56
C LYS A 20 4.01 41.93 38.49
N SER A 21 2.91 42.39 37.90
CA SER A 21 1.70 41.60 37.75
C SER A 21 2.06 40.30 37.03
N TYR A 22 1.67 39.17 37.62
CA TYR A 22 1.91 37.87 37.02
C TYR A 22 1.16 37.79 35.70
N GLN A 23 1.90 37.91 34.60
CA GLN A 23 1.35 37.72 33.26
C GLN A 23 1.23 36.22 33.01
N ARG A 24 -0.01 35.72 32.99
CA ARG A 24 -0.28 34.33 32.58
C ARG A 24 0.20 34.16 31.15
N LYS A 25 0.95 33.09 30.89
CA LYS A 25 1.27 32.70 29.51
C LYS A 25 -0.05 32.48 28.74
N PRO A 26 -0.21 33.04 27.53
CA PRO A 26 -1.40 32.79 26.74
C PRO A 26 -1.50 31.29 26.45
N LEU A 27 -2.68 30.72 26.68
CA LEU A 27 -2.95 29.35 26.24
C LEU A 27 -3.00 29.32 24.71
N PRO A 28 -2.56 28.22 24.06
CA PRO A 28 -2.76 28.05 22.64
C PRO A 28 -4.26 28.13 22.32
N SER A 29 -4.62 29.00 21.39
CA SER A 29 -6.01 29.16 20.93
C SER A 29 -6.44 27.91 20.16
N TYR A 30 -7.50 27.26 20.64
CA TYR A 30 -8.10 26.12 19.93
C TYR A 30 -8.75 26.62 18.64
N ASN A 31 -8.31 26.06 17.51
CA ASN A 31 -8.88 26.36 16.21
C ASN A 31 -9.65 25.12 15.74
N PRO A 32 -11.00 25.13 15.66
CA PRO A 32 -11.78 23.96 15.26
C PRO A 32 -11.52 23.51 13.81
N ASN A 33 -10.98 24.41 12.98
CA ASN A 33 -10.66 24.15 11.59
C ASN A 33 -9.27 23.53 11.38
N LYS A 34 -8.42 23.49 12.42
CA LYS A 34 -7.08 22.92 12.37
C LYS A 34 -7.02 21.72 13.28
N ILE A 35 -6.69 20.56 12.71
CA ILE A 35 -6.44 19.35 13.48
C ILE A 35 -5.16 19.59 14.31
N ASP A 36 -5.32 19.57 15.64
CA ASP A 36 -4.23 19.66 16.59
C ASP A 36 -4.24 18.46 17.54
N LEU A 37 -3.42 17.47 17.20
CA LEU A 37 -3.20 16.21 17.90
C LEU A 37 -2.00 16.30 18.86
N GLY A 38 -1.44 17.50 19.07
CA GLY A 38 -0.32 17.75 19.99
C GLY A 38 1.06 17.33 19.48
N ASN A 39 1.15 16.73 18.30
CA ASN A 39 2.40 16.42 17.61
C ASN A 39 2.34 16.91 16.16
N ASP A 40 3.33 17.70 15.74
CA ASP A 40 3.44 18.23 14.38
C ASP A 40 3.46 17.14 13.31
N ALA A 41 4.05 15.97 13.59
CA ALA A 41 4.05 14.84 12.67
C ALA A 41 2.64 14.28 12.44
N LEU A 42 1.83 14.18 13.51
CA LEU A 42 0.45 13.72 13.44
C LEU A 42 -0.44 14.78 12.78
N ASN A 43 -0.23 16.06 13.12
CA ASN A 43 -0.92 17.18 12.50
C ASN A 43 -0.69 17.18 10.99
N ARG A 44 0.55 16.96 10.54
CA ARG A 44 0.88 16.85 9.11
C ARG A 44 0.21 15.65 8.44
N LEU A 45 0.25 14.46 9.05
CA LEU A 45 -0.37 13.26 8.49
C LEU A 45 -1.88 13.43 8.31
N TRP A 46 -2.56 13.95 9.34
CA TRP A 46 -4.01 14.09 9.35
C TRP A 46 -4.53 15.31 8.60
N SER A 47 -3.67 16.28 8.29
CA SER A 47 -3.99 17.45 7.44
C SER A 47 -3.63 17.25 5.96
N GLN A 48 -3.14 16.07 5.57
CA GLN A 48 -2.72 15.80 4.19
C GLN A 48 -3.89 15.82 3.19
N SER A 49 -5.09 15.46 3.63
CA SER A 49 -6.32 15.58 2.85
C SER A 49 -7.48 16.02 3.73
N SER A 50 -8.49 16.68 3.15
CA SER A 50 -9.69 17.10 3.89
C SER A 50 -10.53 15.92 4.36
N ASP A 51 -10.49 14.79 3.62
CA ASP A 51 -11.08 13.51 4.01
C ASP A 51 -10.08 12.37 3.74
N ASN A 52 -9.45 11.86 4.80
CA ASN A 52 -8.43 10.82 4.72
C ASN A 52 -8.97 9.48 4.17
N LEU A 53 -10.28 9.22 4.27
CA LEU A 53 -10.89 8.04 3.66
C LEU A 53 -11.05 8.20 2.16
N SER A 54 -11.36 9.40 1.68
CA SER A 54 -11.38 9.71 0.25
C SER A 54 -9.99 9.57 -0.38
N ALA A 55 -8.93 10.00 0.31
CA ALA A 55 -7.55 9.82 -0.14
C ALA A 55 -7.19 8.33 -0.28
N CYS A 56 -7.76 7.46 0.56
CA CYS A 56 -7.60 6.02 0.40
C CYS A 56 -8.24 5.49 -0.88
N ARG A 57 -9.26 6.15 -1.45
CA ARG A 57 -10.00 5.72 -2.65
C ARG A 57 -9.52 6.39 -3.95
N ASP A 58 -8.37 7.08 -3.92
CA ASP A 58 -7.86 7.80 -5.09
C ASP A 58 -7.64 6.83 -6.28
N PRO A 59 -8.19 7.11 -7.48
CA PRO A 59 -8.01 6.27 -8.66
C PRO A 59 -6.54 6.15 -9.12
N LYS A 60 -5.64 7.03 -8.69
CA LYS A 60 -4.19 6.88 -8.90
C LYS A 60 -3.61 5.69 -8.16
N ARG A 61 -4.29 5.20 -7.11
CA ARG A 61 -3.81 4.07 -6.32
C ARG A 61 -4.19 2.75 -6.99
N ASN A 62 -3.19 2.06 -7.54
CA ASN A 62 -3.37 0.71 -8.03
C ASN A 62 -3.33 -0.28 -6.84
N PHE A 63 -4.50 -0.70 -6.35
CA PHE A 63 -4.62 -1.59 -5.20
C PHE A 63 -4.28 -3.05 -5.53
N VAL A 64 -4.74 -3.49 -6.69
CA VAL A 64 -4.56 -4.85 -7.18
C VAL A 64 -4.20 -4.71 -8.66
N PRO A 65 -3.06 -5.27 -9.10
CA PRO A 65 -2.69 -5.21 -10.51
C PRO A 65 -3.77 -5.91 -11.34
N LYS A 66 -4.09 -5.36 -12.51
CA LYS A 66 -5.08 -5.98 -13.39
C LYS A 66 -4.51 -7.28 -13.95
N LEU A 67 -5.35 -8.31 -14.04
CA LEU A 67 -4.94 -9.60 -14.59
C LEU A 67 -4.39 -9.45 -16.01
N ASP A 68 -5.03 -8.63 -16.85
CA ASP A 68 -4.64 -8.40 -18.24
C ASP A 68 -3.21 -7.84 -18.37
N GLU A 69 -2.83 -6.91 -17.48
CA GLU A 69 -1.50 -6.31 -17.46
C GLU A 69 -0.46 -7.38 -17.08
N VAL A 70 -0.72 -8.15 -16.03
CA VAL A 70 0.19 -9.22 -15.56
C VAL A 70 0.32 -10.36 -16.58
N VAL A 71 -0.77 -10.71 -17.27
CA VAL A 71 -0.78 -11.73 -18.33
C VAL A 71 -0.04 -11.23 -19.57
N SER A 72 -0.19 -9.96 -19.94
CA SER A 72 0.58 -9.38 -21.05
C SER A 72 2.07 -9.46 -20.79
N ASP A 73 2.53 -9.03 -19.61
CA ASP A 73 3.93 -9.10 -19.23
C ASP A 73 4.43 -10.57 -19.23
N ALA A 74 3.61 -11.50 -18.74
CA ALA A 74 3.98 -12.92 -18.70
C ALA A 74 4.05 -13.56 -20.11
N LEU A 75 3.24 -13.08 -21.06
CA LEU A 75 3.31 -13.52 -22.46
C LEU A 75 4.58 -13.02 -23.14
N ASP A 76 4.97 -11.78 -22.86
CA ASP A 76 6.20 -11.18 -23.37
C ASP A 76 7.44 -11.99 -22.91
N HIS A 77 7.47 -12.41 -21.64
CA HIS A 77 8.51 -13.32 -21.13
C HIS A 77 8.46 -14.74 -21.72
N ALA A 78 7.36 -15.14 -22.36
CA ALA A 78 7.22 -16.43 -23.02
C ALA A 78 7.53 -16.37 -24.54
N ASP A 79 7.70 -15.18 -25.11
CA ASP A 79 7.99 -15.02 -26.54
C ASP A 79 9.48 -15.29 -26.82
N PRO A 80 9.81 -16.27 -27.68
CA PRO A 80 11.20 -16.52 -28.08
C PRO A 80 11.86 -15.32 -28.78
N GLU A 81 11.09 -14.42 -29.42
CA GLU A 81 11.65 -13.21 -30.04
C GLU A 81 12.22 -12.22 -29.02
N GLN A 82 11.70 -12.24 -27.80
CA GLN A 82 12.16 -11.36 -26.73
C GLN A 82 13.49 -11.84 -26.12
N GLY A 83 13.86 -13.10 -26.36
CA GLY A 83 15.16 -13.66 -25.98
C GLY A 83 15.42 -13.68 -24.48
N VAL A 84 14.36 -13.76 -23.67
CA VAL A 84 14.50 -13.84 -22.20
C VAL A 84 15.07 -15.21 -21.83
N GLU A 85 16.24 -15.21 -21.20
CA GLU A 85 16.86 -16.43 -20.68
C GLU A 85 15.97 -17.06 -19.60
N ASP A 86 15.95 -18.40 -19.54
CA ASP A 86 15.11 -19.14 -18.59
C ASP A 86 15.33 -18.70 -17.14
N GLU A 87 16.57 -18.41 -16.74
CA GLU A 87 16.92 -17.96 -15.38
C GLU A 87 16.22 -16.65 -14.97
N TYR A 88 15.95 -15.77 -15.94
CA TYR A 88 15.30 -14.48 -15.71
C TYR A 88 13.81 -14.48 -16.06
N SER A 89 13.26 -15.65 -16.41
CA SER A 89 11.86 -15.79 -16.72
C SER A 89 10.99 -15.56 -15.48
N CYS A 90 9.88 -14.81 -15.63
CA CYS A 90 8.95 -14.57 -14.52
C CYS A 90 8.38 -15.87 -13.96
N TYR A 91 8.26 -16.90 -14.82
CA TYR A 91 7.80 -18.23 -14.45
C TYR A 91 8.73 -18.96 -13.49
N ASN A 92 10.02 -18.62 -13.43
CA ASN A 92 10.99 -19.22 -12.51
C ASN A 92 11.14 -18.43 -11.20
N ASN A 93 10.52 -17.24 -11.11
CA ASN A 93 10.56 -16.41 -9.91
C ASN A 93 9.45 -16.81 -8.92
N GLU A 94 9.83 -17.36 -7.76
CA GLU A 94 8.91 -17.79 -6.70
C GLU A 94 7.94 -16.69 -6.23
N ILE A 95 8.42 -15.45 -6.11
CA ILE A 95 7.61 -14.32 -5.66
C ILE A 95 6.53 -14.01 -6.70
N TRP A 96 6.89 -14.05 -7.99
CA TRP A 96 5.93 -13.84 -9.07
C TRP A 96 4.90 -14.97 -9.10
N GLN A 97 5.35 -16.23 -9.04
CA GLN A 97 4.46 -17.40 -9.01
C GLN A 97 3.44 -17.31 -7.86
N TRP A 98 3.89 -16.92 -6.66
CA TRP A 98 3.01 -16.76 -5.50
C TRP A 98 2.02 -15.61 -5.68
N LYS A 99 2.46 -14.45 -6.18
CA LYS A 99 1.58 -13.31 -6.48
C LYS A 99 0.54 -13.64 -7.54
N PHE A 100 0.97 -14.26 -8.65
CA PHE A 100 0.10 -14.61 -9.76
C PHE A 100 -0.92 -15.66 -9.35
N SER A 101 -0.54 -16.69 -8.59
CA SER A 101 -1.49 -17.68 -8.06
C SER A 101 -2.58 -17.06 -7.19
N ARG A 102 -2.23 -16.06 -6.36
CA ARG A 102 -3.21 -15.29 -5.56
C ARG A 102 -4.12 -14.43 -6.42
N LEU A 103 -3.58 -13.79 -7.45
CA LEU A 103 -4.37 -13.00 -8.40
C LEU A 103 -5.37 -13.88 -9.19
N LEU A 104 -4.95 -15.08 -9.59
CA LEU A 104 -5.84 -16.05 -10.24
C LEU A 104 -6.96 -16.55 -9.33
N LEU A 105 -6.69 -16.67 -8.02
CA LEU A 105 -7.69 -17.04 -7.03
C LEU A 105 -8.74 -15.95 -6.83
N THR A 106 -8.36 -14.67 -6.93
CA THR A 106 -9.30 -13.55 -6.75
C THR A 106 -10.22 -13.35 -7.96
N GLU A 107 -9.73 -13.60 -9.18
CA GLU A 107 -10.49 -13.45 -10.42
C GLU A 107 -11.40 -14.66 -10.74
N GLY A 108 -11.36 -15.70 -9.89
CA GLY A 108 -12.46 -16.65 -9.70
C GLY A 108 -13.01 -17.33 -10.94
N GLU A 109 -12.27 -18.29 -11.50
CA GLU A 109 -12.73 -19.44 -12.31
C GLU A 109 -11.51 -20.17 -12.90
N ASN A 110 -10.50 -19.40 -13.32
CA ASN A 110 -9.31 -19.89 -14.02
C ASN A 110 -8.39 -20.77 -13.13
N PHE A 111 -8.21 -20.42 -11.84
CA PHE A 111 -7.33 -21.16 -10.95
C PHE A 111 -7.85 -22.57 -10.60
N LEU A 112 -9.16 -22.70 -10.38
CA LEU A 112 -9.76 -23.98 -10.03
C LEU A 112 -9.79 -24.93 -11.24
N ALA A 113 -9.94 -24.39 -12.46
CA ALA A 113 -9.79 -25.14 -13.70
C ALA A 113 -8.36 -25.71 -13.87
N ILE A 114 -7.33 -24.92 -13.54
CA ILE A 114 -5.92 -25.35 -13.57
C ILE A 114 -5.68 -26.54 -12.61
N GLN A 115 -6.24 -26.49 -11.39
CA GLN A 115 -6.10 -27.52 -10.35
C GLN A 115 -6.94 -28.80 -10.60
N SER A 116 -8.03 -28.69 -11.36
CA SER A 116 -9.00 -29.78 -11.57
C SER A 116 -8.68 -30.67 -12.77
N THR A 117 -7.65 -30.35 -13.56
CA THR A 117 -7.21 -31.26 -14.64
C THR A 117 -6.66 -32.56 -14.05
N PRO A 118 -7.05 -33.75 -14.57
CA PRO A 118 -6.56 -35.04 -14.06
C PRO A 118 -5.04 -35.24 -14.19
N ALA A 119 -4.34 -34.36 -14.91
CA ALA A 119 -2.88 -34.27 -14.93
C ALA A 119 -2.28 -33.66 -13.64
N ALA A 120 -3.06 -32.95 -12.83
CA ALA A 120 -2.65 -32.45 -11.52
C ALA A 120 -2.60 -33.54 -10.42
N ARG A 121 -3.08 -34.77 -10.72
CA ARG A 121 -2.89 -35.96 -9.86
C ARG A 121 -1.67 -36.79 -10.25
N LYS A 122 -0.98 -36.43 -11.34
CA LYS A 122 0.41 -36.83 -11.55
C LYS A 122 1.27 -35.81 -10.80
N PRO A 123 2.44 -36.17 -10.24
CA PRO A 123 3.41 -35.16 -9.85
C PRO A 123 3.67 -34.31 -11.09
N CYS A 124 3.10 -33.10 -11.12
CA CYS A 124 3.25 -32.23 -12.26
C CYS A 124 4.74 -31.85 -12.36
N PRO A 125 5.24 -31.61 -13.59
CA PRO A 125 6.48 -30.87 -13.75
C PRO A 125 6.32 -29.50 -13.08
N GLU A 126 7.43 -28.84 -12.79
CA GLU A 126 7.55 -27.63 -11.96
C GLU A 126 6.35 -26.66 -12.03
N PHE A 127 5.97 -26.07 -10.89
CA PHE A 127 4.81 -25.16 -10.74
C PHE A 127 4.77 -24.03 -11.79
N SER A 128 5.94 -23.64 -12.31
CA SER A 128 6.13 -22.74 -13.45
C SER A 128 5.30 -23.13 -14.69
N ASP A 129 5.29 -24.42 -15.07
CA ASP A 129 4.58 -24.91 -16.26
C ASP A 129 3.07 -24.86 -16.12
N VAL A 130 2.59 -25.08 -14.89
CA VAL A 130 1.16 -24.98 -14.55
C VAL A 130 0.70 -23.53 -14.73
N LEU A 131 1.51 -22.57 -14.30
CA LEU A 131 1.22 -21.14 -14.47
C LEU A 131 1.35 -20.70 -15.92
N LYS A 132 2.36 -21.16 -16.68
CA LYS A 132 2.48 -20.92 -18.13
C LYS A 132 1.19 -21.32 -18.87
N LYS A 133 0.69 -22.54 -18.62
CA LYS A 133 -0.58 -23.01 -19.20
C LYS A 133 -1.76 -22.15 -18.80
N GLY A 134 -1.79 -21.68 -17.55
CA GLY A 134 -2.79 -20.73 -17.06
C GLY A 134 -2.77 -19.39 -17.80
N VAL A 135 -1.58 -18.82 -18.02
CA VAL A 135 -1.42 -17.57 -18.78
C VAL A 135 -1.95 -17.73 -20.21
N PHE A 136 -1.59 -18.80 -20.91
CA PHE A 136 -2.07 -19.05 -22.27
C PHE A 136 -3.58 -19.28 -22.32
N SER A 137 -4.16 -20.04 -21.39
CA SER A 137 -5.61 -20.26 -21.37
C SER A 137 -6.40 -18.97 -21.15
N ILE A 138 -5.89 -18.07 -20.31
CA ILE A 138 -6.48 -16.75 -20.09
C ILE A 138 -6.36 -15.90 -21.35
N ALA A 139 -5.18 -15.85 -21.97
CA ALA A 139 -4.95 -15.10 -23.21
C ALA A 139 -5.87 -15.57 -24.35
N LEU A 140 -6.08 -16.89 -24.48
CA LEU A 140 -6.93 -17.47 -25.52
C LEU A 140 -8.42 -17.15 -25.34
N ASN A 141 -8.88 -17.08 -24.09
CA ASN A 141 -10.27 -16.76 -23.73
C ASN A 141 -10.52 -15.26 -23.55
N HIS A 142 -9.48 -14.43 -23.70
CA HIS A 142 -9.57 -12.99 -23.47
C HIS A 142 -10.47 -12.31 -24.52
N LYS A 143 -11.23 -11.29 -24.10
CA LYS A 143 -12.19 -10.57 -24.95
C LYS A 143 -11.52 -9.73 -26.05
N ASN A 144 -10.29 -9.27 -25.81
CA ASN A 144 -9.52 -8.49 -26.77
C ASN A 144 -8.82 -9.42 -27.78
N GLU A 145 -9.11 -9.22 -29.07
CA GLU A 145 -8.54 -10.02 -30.16
C GLU A 145 -7.02 -9.93 -30.23
N GLY A 146 -6.43 -8.76 -29.94
CA GLY A 146 -4.98 -8.58 -29.99
C GLY A 146 -4.21 -9.46 -29.00
N MET A 147 -4.73 -9.61 -27.77
CA MET A 147 -4.12 -10.49 -26.76
C MET A 147 -4.30 -11.97 -27.13
N ARG A 148 -5.45 -12.31 -27.72
CA ARG A 148 -5.75 -13.67 -28.16
C ARG A 148 -4.86 -14.12 -29.32
N GLU A 149 -4.63 -13.24 -30.29
CA GLU A 149 -3.73 -13.50 -31.42
C GLU A 149 -2.29 -13.65 -30.96
N ARG A 150 -1.82 -12.79 -30.04
CA ARG A 150 -0.49 -12.93 -29.42
C ARG A 150 -0.33 -14.28 -28.72
N GLY A 151 -1.30 -14.68 -27.90
CA GLY A 151 -1.27 -15.98 -27.21
C GLY A 151 -1.21 -17.16 -28.19
N LYS A 152 -1.95 -17.10 -29.31
CA LYS A 152 -1.89 -18.12 -30.36
C LYS A 152 -0.53 -18.16 -31.06
N ASN A 153 0.00 -16.99 -31.44
CA ASN A 153 1.27 -16.89 -32.15
C ASN A 153 2.42 -17.41 -31.29
N ILE A 154 2.45 -17.07 -30.00
CA ILE A 154 3.50 -17.54 -29.07
C ILE A 154 3.36 -19.05 -28.85
N SER A 155 2.15 -19.55 -28.62
CA SER A 155 1.90 -21.00 -28.47
C SER A 155 2.31 -21.81 -29.70
N GLN A 156 2.17 -21.26 -30.91
CA GLN A 156 2.59 -21.89 -32.15
C GLN A 156 4.10 -21.83 -32.40
N LYS A 157 4.80 -20.84 -31.81
CA LYS A 157 6.27 -20.72 -31.90
C LYS A 157 7.00 -21.59 -30.86
N SER A 158 6.31 -21.99 -29.80
CA SER A 158 6.87 -22.82 -28.72
C SER A 158 6.74 -24.33 -28.92
N GLU A 159 6.01 -24.78 -29.96
CA GLU A 159 5.96 -26.19 -30.43
C GLU A 159 7.05 -26.46 -31.47
#